data_AF-A0A959EN35-F1
#
_entry.id   AF-A0A959EN35-F1
#
_cell.length_a   1.000
_cell.length_b   1.000
_cell.length_c   1.000
_cell.angle_alpha   90.00
_cell.angle_beta   90.00
_cell.angle_gamma   90.00
#
_symmetry.space_group_name_H-M   'P 1'
#
loop_
_entity.id
_entity.type
_entity.pdbx_description
1 polymer ?
#
loop_
_entity_poly.entity_id
_entity_poly.type
_entity_poly.pdbx_seq_one_letter_code
_entity_poly.pdbx_strand_id
1 'polypeptide(L)'
;MIRRLIWSICSLVLVIGSLQAQPDRWQQRVEYEMEIDFDVQKHQFSGKQRLVYYNNSPDDLDRVFYHLYFNAFQPGSMMDVRSRTIADPSPKIGSRIEALSPEEQGYHRIKKLTCNGRETSFETVGTILEVALPEPIPAGATAILEMEFESQVPVQIRRSGRDNKEGIAYSMAQWYPKLCEYDYQGWHANPYIAREFYGVWGDFDVRIRIDRDFVLAGTGYLQNASQVGYGYEAEGEKVD
;
A
#
# COMPACT_ATOMS: atom_id res chain seq x y z
N MET A 1 51.44 28.61 54.56
CA MET A 1 50.03 28.89 54.21
C MET A 1 49.63 28.04 53.01
N ILE A 2 49.62 26.73 53.21
CA ILE A 2 49.35 25.68 52.23
C ILE A 2 48.08 25.00 52.74
N ARG A 3 46.89 25.56 52.42
CA ARG A 3 45.59 24.93 52.72
C ARG A 3 44.35 25.67 52.18
N ARG A 4 44.50 26.50 51.15
CA ARG A 4 43.35 27.24 50.57
C ARG A 4 43.29 27.23 49.03
N LEU A 5 43.90 26.23 48.39
CA LEU A 5 43.89 26.11 46.93
C LEU A 5 43.54 24.70 46.47
N ILE A 6 42.50 24.10 47.07
CA ILE A 6 41.99 22.77 46.65
C ILE A 6 40.45 22.78 46.45
N TRP A 7 39.77 23.91 46.67
CA TRP A 7 38.30 24.00 46.60
C TRP A 7 37.77 24.85 45.44
N SER A 8 38.46 24.86 44.29
CA SER A 8 37.94 25.50 43.08
C SER A 8 38.12 24.68 41.80
N ILE A 9 38.52 23.41 41.91
CA ILE A 9 38.56 22.47 40.78
C ILE A 9 37.49 21.40 41.05
N CYS A 10 36.22 21.79 41.09
CA CYS A 10 35.12 20.83 41.25
C CYS A 10 33.84 21.19 40.48
N SER A 11 33.87 22.14 39.54
CA SER A 11 32.65 22.53 38.85
C SER A 11 32.91 22.92 37.40
N LEU A 12 33.47 21.99 36.63
CA LEU A 12 33.23 21.97 35.19
C LEU A 12 33.32 20.53 34.69
N VAL A 13 32.48 19.65 35.23
CA VAL A 13 32.06 18.48 34.46
C VAL A 13 31.18 19.05 33.36
N LEU A 14 31.78 19.28 32.19
CA LEU A 14 31.04 19.45 30.95
C LEU A 14 30.27 18.14 30.76
N VAL A 15 29.02 18.14 31.21
CA VAL A 15 28.02 17.17 30.77
C VAL A 15 27.84 17.46 29.29
N ILE A 16 28.59 16.74 28.45
CA ILE A 16 28.28 16.61 27.03
C ILE A 16 27.01 15.74 27.01
N GLY A 17 25.88 16.36 27.34
CA GLY A 17 24.58 15.78 27.10
C GLY A 17 24.40 15.79 25.59
N SER A 18 24.31 14.62 24.99
CA SER A 18 23.83 14.47 23.62
C SER A 18 22.42 15.04 23.57
N LEU A 19 22.29 16.32 23.24
CA LEU A 19 20.99 16.91 22.90
C LEU A 19 20.54 16.24 21.61
N GLN A 20 19.81 15.12 21.72
CA GLN A 20 19.09 14.55 20.59
C GLN A 20 17.88 15.45 20.30
N ALA A 21 18.14 16.56 19.62
CA ALA A 21 17.13 17.51 19.18
C ALA A 21 16.36 17.02 17.94
N GLN A 22 16.58 15.78 17.50
CA GLN A 22 15.86 15.15 16.41
C GLN A 22 15.15 13.92 16.98
N PRO A 23 13.84 13.76 16.77
CA PRO A 23 13.16 12.51 17.10
C PRO A 23 13.86 11.38 16.36
N ASP A 24 13.94 10.21 16.99
CA ASP A 24 14.52 9.03 16.37
C ASP A 24 13.79 8.78 15.05
N ARG A 25 14.51 8.86 13.93
CA ARG A 25 13.94 8.82 12.58
C ARG A 25 13.83 7.37 12.13
N TRP A 26 12.98 6.62 12.80
CA TRP A 26 12.59 5.30 12.32
C TRP A 26 11.58 5.45 11.18
N GLN A 27 11.56 4.45 10.32
CA GLN A 27 10.63 4.34 9.21
C GLN A 27 10.29 2.88 9.04
N GLN A 28 9.03 2.59 8.75
CA GLN A 28 8.61 1.22 8.54
C GLN A 28 9.18 0.70 7.21
N ARG A 29 9.37 -0.61 7.16
CA ARG A 29 9.80 -1.33 5.94
C ARG A 29 8.84 -2.48 5.70
N VAL A 30 8.59 -2.76 4.43
CA VAL A 30 7.81 -3.92 3.99
C VAL A 30 8.48 -4.65 2.84
N GLU A 31 8.22 -5.95 2.75
CA GLU A 31 8.56 -6.76 1.58
C GLU A 31 7.30 -7.47 1.12
N TYR A 32 6.88 -7.20 -0.11
CA TYR A 32 5.69 -7.79 -0.72
C TYR A 32 6.09 -8.90 -1.68
N GLU A 33 5.49 -10.06 -1.50
CA GLU A 33 5.37 -11.11 -2.52
C GLU A 33 3.92 -11.19 -2.95
N MET A 34 3.64 -11.05 -4.24
CA MET A 34 2.28 -11.07 -4.77
C MET A 34 2.13 -12.03 -5.95
N GLU A 35 1.07 -12.83 -5.90
CA GLU A 35 0.58 -13.60 -7.05
C GLU A 35 -0.79 -13.10 -7.46
N ILE A 36 -0.89 -12.64 -8.70
CA ILE A 36 -2.11 -12.08 -9.29
C ILE A 36 -2.56 -12.94 -10.46
N ASP A 37 -3.85 -13.26 -10.50
CA ASP A 37 -4.50 -13.95 -11.61
C ASP A 37 -5.64 -13.10 -12.15
N PHE A 38 -5.47 -12.61 -13.38
CA PHE A 38 -6.29 -11.57 -13.98
C PHE A 38 -7.25 -12.12 -15.05
N ASP A 39 -8.54 -11.92 -14.83
CA ASP A 39 -9.62 -12.25 -15.76
C ASP A 39 -10.00 -10.99 -16.57
N VAL A 40 -9.47 -10.92 -17.78
CA VAL A 40 -9.69 -9.77 -18.69
C VAL A 40 -11.13 -9.65 -19.18
N GLN A 41 -11.90 -10.75 -19.17
CA GLN A 41 -13.30 -10.75 -19.60
C GLN A 41 -14.21 -10.15 -18.52
N LYS A 42 -13.86 -10.34 -17.26
CA LYS A 42 -14.58 -9.78 -16.11
C LYS A 42 -14.00 -8.45 -15.61
N HIS A 43 -12.83 -8.05 -16.09
CA HIS A 43 -12.05 -6.92 -15.55
C HIS A 43 -11.76 -7.08 -14.04
N GLN A 44 -11.52 -8.32 -13.62
CA GLN A 44 -11.32 -8.70 -12.24
C GLN A 44 -10.01 -9.46 -12.06
N PHE A 45 -9.50 -9.49 -10.85
CA PHE A 45 -8.35 -10.34 -10.51
C PHE A 45 -8.45 -10.86 -9.09
N SER A 46 -7.94 -12.06 -8.90
CA SER A 46 -7.65 -12.60 -7.57
C SER A 46 -6.19 -12.35 -7.24
N GLY A 47 -5.92 -12.11 -5.95
CA GLY A 47 -4.58 -11.81 -5.46
C GLY A 47 -4.29 -12.60 -4.19
N LYS A 48 -3.09 -13.16 -4.14
CA LYS A 48 -2.44 -13.61 -2.90
C LYS A 48 -1.28 -12.67 -2.63
N GLN A 49 -1.24 -12.13 -1.42
CA GLN A 49 -0.21 -11.21 -0.98
C GLN A 49 0.40 -11.73 0.31
N ARG A 50 1.72 -11.92 0.33
CA ARG A 50 2.50 -12.15 1.54
C ARG A 50 3.33 -10.91 1.79
N LEU A 51 3.18 -10.30 2.96
CA LEU A 51 3.84 -9.07 3.36
C LEU A 51 4.67 -9.33 4.62
N VAL A 52 5.98 -9.14 4.53
CA VAL A 52 6.86 -9.08 5.71
C VAL A 52 6.90 -7.64 6.20
N TYR A 53 6.41 -7.39 7.40
CA TYR A 53 6.34 -6.07 8.02
C TYR A 53 7.40 -5.94 9.10
N TYR A 54 8.26 -4.92 9.00
CA TYR A 54 9.27 -4.59 10.00
C TYR A 54 8.74 -3.45 10.85
N ASN A 55 8.38 -3.73 12.11
CA ASN A 55 7.96 -2.71 13.06
C ASN A 55 9.19 -2.03 13.65
N ASN A 56 9.67 -0.98 13.01
CA ASN A 56 10.79 -0.17 13.49
C ASN A 56 10.37 0.90 14.50
N SER A 57 9.09 0.96 14.87
CA SER A 57 8.58 1.90 15.87
C SER A 57 8.95 1.45 17.29
N PRO A 58 8.91 2.36 18.28
CA PRO A 58 9.06 2.02 19.69
C PRO A 58 7.80 1.39 20.31
N ASP A 59 6.74 1.18 19.52
CA ASP A 59 5.43 0.79 19.99
C ASP A 59 5.09 -0.67 19.61
N ASP A 60 4.35 -1.34 20.50
CA ASP A 60 3.73 -2.62 20.19
C ASP A 60 2.42 -2.36 19.41
N LEU A 61 2.30 -2.93 18.21
CA LEU A 61 1.17 -2.67 17.32
C LEU A 61 0.16 -3.80 17.41
N ASP A 62 -1.04 -3.52 17.93
CA ASP A 62 -2.15 -4.46 18.07
C ASP A 62 -3.09 -4.50 16.85
N ARG A 63 -2.95 -3.51 15.95
CA ARG A 63 -3.75 -3.35 14.75
C ARG A 63 -2.89 -2.92 13.58
N VAL A 64 -3.33 -3.27 12.38
CA VAL A 64 -2.78 -2.73 11.13
C VAL A 64 -3.91 -2.25 10.22
N PHE A 65 -3.58 -1.40 9.26
CA PHE A 65 -4.55 -0.83 8.33
C PHE A 65 -4.07 -1.00 6.89
N TYR A 66 -5.00 -1.24 5.97
CA TYR A 66 -4.73 -1.22 4.53
C TYR A 66 -5.60 -0.21 3.83
N HIS A 67 -5.04 0.47 2.83
CA HIS A 67 -5.79 1.20 1.83
C HIS A 67 -6.36 0.24 0.78
N LEU A 68 -7.67 0.30 0.61
CA LEU A 68 -8.43 -0.37 -0.44
C LEU A 68 -8.87 0.67 -1.48
N TYR A 69 -7.92 1.20 -2.24
CA TYR A 69 -8.14 2.38 -3.09
C TYR A 69 -9.25 2.19 -4.13
N PHE A 70 -9.39 0.99 -4.70
CA PHE A 70 -10.46 0.75 -5.67
C PHE A 70 -11.86 0.91 -5.07
N ASN A 71 -12.05 0.75 -3.76
CA ASN A 71 -13.36 0.96 -3.12
C ASN A 71 -13.87 2.40 -3.23
N ALA A 72 -13.00 3.37 -3.58
CA ALA A 72 -13.40 4.75 -3.84
C ALA A 72 -14.21 4.90 -5.13
N PHE A 73 -14.16 3.93 -6.05
CA PHE A 73 -14.90 3.95 -7.31
C PHE A 73 -16.25 3.22 -7.17
N GLN A 74 -16.92 3.42 -6.05
CA GLN A 74 -18.27 2.92 -5.78
C GLN A 74 -19.20 4.11 -5.49
N PRO A 75 -20.47 4.08 -5.96
CA PRO A 75 -21.48 5.05 -5.57
C PRO A 75 -21.59 5.17 -4.05
N GLY A 76 -21.66 6.40 -3.53
CA GLY A 76 -21.76 6.66 -2.09
C GLY A 76 -20.43 6.56 -1.32
N SER A 77 -19.32 6.21 -1.99
CA SER A 77 -17.99 6.32 -1.37
C SER A 77 -17.67 7.77 -0.97
N MET A 78 -16.72 7.95 -0.05
CA MET A 78 -16.31 9.31 0.35
C MET A 78 -15.79 10.14 -0.84
N MET A 79 -15.14 9.50 -1.81
CA MET A 79 -14.68 10.18 -3.03
C MET A 79 -15.85 10.67 -3.89
N ASP A 80 -16.87 9.84 -4.09
CA ASP A 80 -18.09 10.20 -4.82
C ASP A 80 -18.86 11.33 -4.15
N VAL A 81 -19.18 11.17 -2.86
CA VAL A 81 -19.97 12.18 -2.13
C VAL A 81 -19.21 13.51 -2.10
N ARG A 82 -17.90 13.48 -1.86
CA ARG A 82 -17.08 14.69 -1.80
C ARG A 82 -16.96 15.37 -3.16
N SER A 83 -16.82 14.62 -4.27
CA SER A 83 -16.70 15.21 -5.61
C SER A 83 -17.98 15.91 -6.08
N ARG A 84 -19.11 15.74 -5.38
CA ARG A 84 -20.38 16.39 -5.68
C ARG A 84 -20.76 17.50 -4.69
N THR A 85 -20.16 17.53 -3.50
CA THR A 85 -20.61 18.40 -2.39
C THR A 85 -19.65 19.54 -2.04
N ILE A 86 -18.37 19.47 -2.43
CA ILE A 86 -17.43 20.57 -2.16
C ILE A 86 -17.61 21.72 -3.15
N ALA A 87 -17.24 22.94 -2.73
CA ALA A 87 -17.40 24.15 -3.55
C ALA A 87 -16.58 24.14 -4.85
N ASP A 88 -15.43 23.47 -4.87
CA ASP A 88 -14.55 23.37 -6.04
C ASP A 88 -14.16 21.90 -6.31
N PRO A 89 -15.07 21.11 -6.90
CA PRO A 89 -14.82 19.70 -7.17
C PRO A 89 -13.92 19.52 -8.40
N SER A 90 -13.13 18.44 -8.40
CA SER A 90 -12.33 18.11 -9.59
C SER A 90 -13.26 17.70 -10.75
N PRO A 91 -13.21 18.38 -11.91
CA PRO A 91 -14.05 18.03 -13.06
C PRO A 91 -13.70 16.67 -13.66
N LYS A 92 -12.52 16.11 -13.32
CA LYS A 92 -12.08 14.77 -13.75
C LYS A 92 -12.88 13.65 -13.09
N ILE A 93 -13.54 13.94 -11.96
CA ILE A 93 -14.37 12.99 -11.19
C ILE A 93 -15.84 13.41 -11.29
N GLY A 94 -16.20 14.61 -10.80
CA GLY A 94 -17.58 15.10 -10.82
C GLY A 94 -18.60 14.09 -10.26
N SER A 95 -19.70 13.89 -10.98
CA SER A 95 -20.75 12.90 -10.67
C SER A 95 -20.53 11.54 -11.33
N ARG A 96 -19.36 11.28 -11.91
CA ARG A 96 -19.12 10.07 -12.72
C ARG A 96 -19.18 8.78 -11.89
N ILE A 97 -18.83 8.83 -10.60
CA ILE A 97 -18.82 7.65 -9.72
C ILE A 97 -20.24 7.25 -9.33
N GLU A 98 -21.10 8.21 -9.00
CA GLU A 98 -22.52 7.98 -8.69
C GLU A 98 -23.27 7.23 -9.80
N ALA A 99 -22.87 7.43 -11.06
CA ALA A 99 -23.51 6.83 -12.23
C ALA A 99 -23.00 5.43 -12.60
N LEU A 100 -21.99 4.89 -11.91
CA LEU A 100 -21.37 3.60 -12.28
C LEU A 100 -22.29 2.41 -11.99
N SER A 101 -22.47 1.54 -12.98
CA SER A 101 -23.05 0.22 -12.76
C SER A 101 -22.13 -0.67 -11.93
N PRO A 102 -22.63 -1.77 -11.32
CA PRO A 102 -21.80 -2.70 -10.55
C PRO A 102 -20.56 -3.23 -11.30
N GLU A 103 -20.63 -3.38 -12.63
CA GLU A 103 -19.55 -3.87 -13.51
C GLU A 103 -18.56 -2.77 -13.93
N GLU A 104 -18.93 -1.50 -13.71
CA GLU A 104 -18.08 -0.34 -13.98
C GLU A 104 -17.36 0.16 -12.73
N GLN A 105 -17.77 -0.30 -11.55
CA GLN A 105 -17.20 0.05 -10.26
C GLN A 105 -15.83 -0.59 -10.03
N GLY A 106 -15.08 -0.01 -9.10
CA GLY A 106 -13.84 -0.60 -8.59
C GLY A 106 -14.05 -1.14 -7.19
N TYR A 107 -13.37 -2.22 -6.84
CA TYR A 107 -13.28 -2.67 -5.46
C TYR A 107 -12.03 -3.51 -5.18
N HIS A 108 -11.71 -3.63 -3.89
CA HIS A 108 -10.96 -4.72 -3.28
C HIS A 108 -11.83 -5.36 -2.20
N ARG A 109 -11.97 -6.69 -2.26
CA ARG A 109 -12.69 -7.51 -1.29
C ARG A 109 -11.71 -8.48 -0.67
N ILE A 110 -11.44 -8.28 0.62
CA ILE A 110 -10.55 -9.16 1.38
C ILE A 110 -11.32 -10.42 1.75
N LYS A 111 -10.79 -11.58 1.38
CA LYS A 111 -11.40 -12.89 1.65
C LYS A 111 -10.80 -13.50 2.91
N LYS A 112 -9.50 -13.32 3.12
CA LYS A 112 -8.76 -13.86 4.26
C LYS A 112 -7.56 -12.97 4.57
N LEU A 113 -7.24 -12.85 5.85
CA LEU A 113 -6.01 -12.23 6.32
C LEU A 113 -5.50 -12.95 7.57
N THR A 114 -4.24 -13.37 7.56
CA THR A 114 -3.55 -13.96 8.71
C THR A 114 -2.36 -13.12 9.13
N CYS A 115 -1.99 -13.21 10.41
CA CYS A 115 -0.75 -12.66 10.95
C CYS A 115 0.03 -13.80 11.62
N ASN A 116 1.25 -14.06 11.15
CA ASN A 116 2.10 -15.15 11.62
C ASN A 116 1.36 -16.51 11.64
N GLY A 117 0.60 -16.79 10.58
CA GLY A 117 -0.17 -18.03 10.42
C GLY A 117 -1.48 -18.10 11.21
N ARG A 118 -1.82 -17.09 12.03
CA ARG A 118 -3.08 -17.04 12.78
C ARG A 118 -4.08 -16.11 12.14
N GLU A 119 -5.35 -16.48 12.21
CA GLU A 119 -6.44 -15.69 11.62
C GLU A 119 -6.60 -14.35 12.34
N THR A 120 -6.84 -13.29 11.56
CA THR A 120 -7.12 -11.94 12.06
C THR A 120 -8.61 -11.66 12.00
N SER A 121 -9.07 -10.69 12.78
CA SER A 121 -10.40 -10.10 12.58
C SER A 121 -10.24 -8.78 11.84
N PHE A 122 -11.10 -8.51 10.85
CA PHE A 122 -11.01 -7.28 10.08
C PHE A 122 -12.38 -6.75 9.66
N GLU A 123 -12.43 -5.44 9.45
CA GLU A 123 -13.59 -4.71 8.95
C GLU A 123 -13.17 -3.79 7.80
N THR A 124 -14.01 -3.67 6.77
CA THR A 124 -13.82 -2.67 5.72
C THR A 124 -14.68 -1.45 5.98
N VAL A 125 -14.03 -0.31 6.23
CA VAL A 125 -14.67 1.00 6.40
C VAL A 125 -14.34 1.87 5.19
N GLY A 126 -15.23 1.83 4.19
CA GLY A 126 -15.04 2.53 2.92
C GLY A 126 -13.77 2.05 2.17
N THR A 127 -12.74 2.89 2.16
CA THR A 127 -11.44 2.59 1.51
C THR A 127 -10.38 2.10 2.47
N ILE A 128 -10.73 1.80 3.72
CA ILE A 128 -9.79 1.35 4.75
C ILE A 128 -10.20 -0.04 5.20
N LEU A 129 -9.23 -0.96 5.26
CA LEU A 129 -9.35 -2.20 5.99
C LEU A 129 -8.74 -1.99 7.37
N GLU A 130 -9.54 -2.16 8.42
CA GLU A 130 -9.05 -2.17 9.79
C GLU A 130 -8.85 -3.62 10.24
N VAL A 131 -7.66 -3.95 10.72
CA VAL A 131 -7.29 -5.33 11.08
C VAL A 131 -6.90 -5.36 12.54
N ALA A 132 -7.60 -6.17 13.34
CA ALA A 132 -7.19 -6.52 14.70
C ALA A 132 -6.29 -7.75 14.64
N LEU A 133 -5.09 -7.63 15.20
CA LEU A 133 -4.12 -8.72 15.22
C LEU A 133 -4.39 -9.69 16.37
N PRO A 134 -4.16 -11.00 16.18
CA PRO A 134 -4.31 -11.99 17.24
C PRO A 134 -3.29 -11.81 18.37
N GLU A 135 -2.10 -11.28 18.03
CA GLU A 135 -1.09 -10.82 18.98
C GLU A 135 -0.46 -9.53 18.45
N PRO A 136 -0.05 -8.60 19.33
CA PRO A 136 0.68 -7.42 18.92
C PRO A 136 1.99 -7.77 18.22
N ILE A 137 2.41 -6.93 17.26
CA ILE A 137 3.76 -6.94 16.69
C ILE A 137 4.64 -6.12 17.63
N PRO A 138 5.58 -6.73 18.38
CA PRO A 138 6.37 -5.97 19.33
C PRO A 138 7.24 -4.90 18.65
N ALA A 139 7.62 -3.87 19.41
CA ALA A 139 8.59 -2.88 18.98
C ALA A 139 9.90 -3.56 18.49
N GLY A 140 10.40 -3.16 17.33
CA GLY A 140 11.60 -3.72 16.69
C GLY A 140 11.43 -5.12 16.09
N ALA A 141 10.23 -5.71 16.13
CA ALA A 141 9.97 -7.05 15.63
C ALA A 141 9.46 -7.08 14.19
N THR A 142 9.34 -8.28 13.64
CA THR A 142 8.81 -8.53 12.30
C THR A 142 7.54 -9.39 12.38
N ALA A 143 6.60 -9.15 11.48
CA ALA A 143 5.42 -10.00 11.29
C ALA A 143 5.21 -10.36 9.82
N ILE A 144 4.58 -11.49 9.57
CA ILE A 144 4.17 -11.94 8.24
C ILE A 144 2.64 -11.82 8.16
N LEU A 145 2.17 -10.96 7.26
CA LEU A 145 0.77 -10.75 6.95
C LEU A 145 0.44 -11.41 5.60
N GLU A 146 -0.45 -12.40 5.58
CA GLU A 146 -0.84 -13.09 4.35
C GLU A 146 -2.31 -12.83 4.05
N MET A 147 -2.57 -12.30 2.86
CA MET A 147 -3.88 -11.83 2.43
C MET A 147 -4.32 -12.54 1.14
N GLU A 148 -5.57 -12.98 1.12
CA GLU A 148 -6.26 -13.37 -0.10
C GLU A 148 -7.36 -12.36 -0.40
N PHE A 149 -7.39 -11.84 -1.63
CA PHE A 149 -8.33 -10.80 -2.02
C PHE A 149 -8.79 -10.95 -3.47
N GLU A 150 -9.92 -10.32 -3.76
CA GLU A 150 -10.52 -10.21 -5.09
C GLU A 150 -10.72 -8.74 -5.41
N SER A 151 -10.46 -8.34 -6.65
CA SER A 151 -10.57 -6.96 -7.06
C SER A 151 -11.27 -6.84 -8.41
N GLN A 152 -11.94 -5.71 -8.62
CA GLN A 152 -12.46 -5.30 -9.91
C GLN A 152 -11.88 -3.95 -10.31
N VAL A 153 -11.44 -3.86 -11.57
CA VAL A 153 -10.91 -2.62 -12.13
C VAL A 153 -12.08 -1.73 -12.56
N PRO A 154 -12.17 -0.48 -12.07
CA PRO A 154 -13.23 0.44 -12.48
C PRO A 154 -13.05 0.87 -13.94
N VAL A 155 -14.10 1.38 -14.58
CA VAL A 155 -13.91 2.22 -15.78
C VAL A 155 -13.03 3.42 -15.45
N GLN A 156 -12.25 3.91 -16.42
CA GLN A 156 -11.25 4.92 -16.12
C GLN A 156 -11.86 6.19 -15.51
N ILE A 157 -11.52 6.46 -14.24
CA ILE A 157 -11.76 7.73 -13.57
C ILE A 157 -10.42 8.29 -13.10
N ARG A 158 -10.08 9.47 -13.65
CA ARG A 158 -8.83 10.18 -13.38
C ARG A 158 -7.57 9.41 -13.80
N ARG A 159 -6.90 8.69 -12.89
CA ARG A 159 -5.60 8.00 -13.13
C ARG A 159 -5.74 6.48 -13.17
N SER A 160 -6.84 5.93 -12.67
CA SER A 160 -7.02 4.48 -12.52
C SER A 160 -8.24 4.02 -13.30
N GLY A 161 -8.15 2.80 -13.83
CA GLY A 161 -9.26 2.09 -14.44
C GLY A 161 -9.02 1.64 -15.87
N ARG A 162 -10.03 1.05 -16.48
CA ARG A 162 -9.99 0.41 -17.80
C ARG A 162 -10.47 1.30 -18.95
N ASP A 163 -10.09 0.90 -20.16
CA ASP A 163 -10.56 1.43 -21.43
C ASP A 163 -10.36 2.95 -21.56
N ASN A 164 -9.11 3.39 -21.40
CA ASN A 164 -8.83 4.83 -21.51
C ASN A 164 -8.89 5.33 -22.96
N LYS A 165 -9.03 6.64 -23.10
CA LYS A 165 -9.14 7.31 -24.42
C LYS A 165 -7.88 7.19 -25.28
N GLU A 166 -6.75 6.83 -24.70
CA GLU A 166 -5.47 6.60 -25.38
C GLU A 166 -5.33 5.15 -25.90
N GLY A 167 -6.34 4.29 -25.70
CA GLY A 167 -6.31 2.90 -26.14
C GLY A 167 -5.56 1.95 -25.19
N ILE A 168 -5.24 2.39 -23.96
CA ILE A 168 -4.70 1.51 -22.92
C ILE A 168 -5.86 0.81 -22.22
N ALA A 169 -5.83 -0.51 -22.27
CA ALA A 169 -6.88 -1.35 -21.69
C ALA A 169 -6.97 -1.21 -20.17
N TYR A 170 -5.85 -1.09 -19.45
CA TYR A 170 -5.83 -0.96 -17.99
C TYR A 170 -4.78 0.04 -17.50
N SER A 171 -5.23 1.09 -16.82
CA SER A 171 -4.38 2.01 -16.05
C SER A 171 -4.42 1.62 -14.57
N MET A 172 -3.40 0.89 -14.11
CA MET A 172 -3.37 0.23 -12.80
C MET A 172 -2.68 1.07 -11.73
N ALA A 173 -3.11 2.31 -11.52
CA ALA A 173 -2.63 3.09 -10.37
C ALA A 173 -3.37 2.66 -9.09
N GLN A 174 -2.63 2.46 -7.99
CA GLN A 174 -3.19 2.13 -6.67
C GLN A 174 -4.06 0.86 -6.67
N TRP A 175 -3.56 -0.20 -7.31
CA TRP A 175 -4.35 -1.34 -7.73
C TRP A 175 -4.41 -2.51 -6.73
N TYR A 176 -3.75 -2.45 -5.59
CA TYR A 176 -3.72 -3.54 -4.62
C TYR A 176 -4.04 -3.04 -3.20
N PRO A 177 -4.51 -3.91 -2.29
CA PRO A 177 -4.59 -3.63 -0.86
C PRO A 177 -3.22 -3.25 -0.29
N LYS A 178 -2.99 -1.97 -0.06
CA LYS A 178 -1.67 -1.45 0.34
C LYS A 178 -1.64 -1.15 1.83
N LEU A 179 -0.66 -1.67 2.56
CA LEU A 179 -0.50 -1.37 3.99
C LEU A 179 -0.31 0.15 4.20
N CYS A 180 -1.03 0.70 5.17
CA CYS A 180 -0.89 2.09 5.59
C CYS A 180 0.47 2.31 6.28
N GLU A 181 1.00 3.54 6.22
CA GLU A 181 2.18 3.90 7.00
C GLU A 181 1.82 4.10 8.48
N TYR A 182 2.72 3.68 9.36
CA TYR A 182 2.71 4.04 10.77
C TYR A 182 3.94 4.90 11.04
N ASP A 183 3.77 6.08 11.62
CA ASP A 183 4.88 6.96 12.03
C ASP A 183 4.65 7.56 13.42
N TYR A 184 5.39 8.60 13.79
CA TYR A 184 5.27 9.29 15.07
C TYR A 184 3.88 9.95 15.31
N GLN A 185 3.03 10.04 14.29
CA GLN A 185 1.63 10.50 14.39
C GLN A 185 0.62 9.33 14.44
N GLY A 186 1.11 8.09 14.40
CA GLY A 186 0.31 6.87 14.38
C GLY A 186 0.03 6.39 12.95
N TRP A 187 -1.09 5.68 12.79
CA TRP A 187 -1.52 5.12 11.51
C TRP A 187 -2.09 6.17 10.56
N HIS A 188 -1.56 6.23 9.34
CA HIS A 188 -2.05 7.12 8.27
C HIS A 188 -3.22 6.51 7.48
N ALA A 189 -4.25 6.02 8.18
CA ALA A 189 -5.41 5.35 7.60
C ALA A 189 -6.49 6.32 7.08
N ASN A 190 -6.09 7.37 6.38
CA ASN A 190 -7.02 8.38 5.84
C ASN A 190 -7.81 7.82 4.65
N PRO A 191 -9.15 7.98 4.57
CA PRO A 191 -9.90 7.45 3.44
C PRO A 191 -9.57 8.18 2.14
N TYR A 192 -9.59 7.45 1.03
CA TYR A 192 -9.11 7.94 -0.25
C TYR A 192 -10.14 8.82 -0.95
N ILE A 193 -9.71 10.04 -1.31
CA ILE A 193 -10.52 11.07 -1.99
C ILE A 193 -9.78 11.67 -3.19
N ALA A 194 -9.07 10.83 -3.95
CA ALA A 194 -8.24 11.27 -5.08
C ALA A 194 -7.14 12.29 -4.69
N ARG A 195 -6.48 12.07 -3.57
CA ARG A 195 -5.30 12.85 -3.10
C ARG A 195 -4.04 12.00 -3.08
N GLU A 196 -2.89 12.64 -2.90
CA GLU A 196 -1.61 11.94 -2.87
C GLU A 196 -1.49 11.06 -1.62
N PHE A 197 -0.69 10.01 -1.72
CA PHE A 197 -0.60 8.93 -0.74
C PHE A 197 0.71 8.99 0.04
N TYR A 198 0.64 8.57 1.30
CA TYR A 198 1.78 8.29 2.15
C TYR A 198 1.76 6.79 2.47
N GLY A 199 2.90 6.12 2.42
CA GLY A 199 2.94 4.67 2.55
C GLY A 199 4.35 4.16 2.82
N VAL A 200 4.40 2.91 3.25
CA VAL A 200 5.63 2.24 3.67
C VAL A 200 6.62 2.07 2.51
N TRP A 201 7.91 2.22 2.80
CA TRP A 201 8.96 1.83 1.86
C TRP A 201 9.02 0.33 1.76
N GLY A 202 9.05 -0.19 0.54
CA GLY A 202 9.13 -1.63 0.38
C GLY A 202 9.69 -2.13 -0.92
N ASP A 203 10.11 -3.38 -0.83
CA ASP A 203 10.54 -4.20 -1.96
C ASP A 203 9.37 -5.06 -2.44
N PHE A 204 9.37 -5.39 -3.73
CA PHE A 204 8.24 -6.06 -4.37
C PHE A 204 8.75 -7.18 -5.29
N ASP A 205 8.27 -8.39 -5.05
CA ASP A 205 8.30 -9.52 -5.99
C ASP A 205 6.85 -9.82 -6.42
N VAL A 206 6.57 -9.68 -7.72
CA VAL A 206 5.19 -9.71 -8.23
C VAL A 206 5.12 -10.59 -9.45
N ARG A 207 4.27 -11.62 -9.36
CA ARG A 207 3.89 -12.49 -10.47
C ARG A 207 2.47 -12.17 -10.91
N ILE A 208 2.30 -11.81 -12.17
CA ILE A 208 0.98 -11.53 -12.76
C ILE A 208 0.73 -12.53 -13.89
N ARG A 209 -0.39 -13.26 -13.77
CA ARG A 209 -0.94 -14.12 -14.82
C ARG A 209 -2.07 -13.35 -15.49
N ILE A 210 -2.01 -13.22 -16.81
CA ILE A 210 -2.97 -12.49 -17.63
C ILE A 210 -2.95 -13.08 -19.06
N ASP A 211 -3.97 -12.77 -19.84
CA ASP A 211 -4.04 -13.13 -21.25
C ASP A 211 -2.79 -12.64 -22.01
N ARG A 212 -2.21 -13.53 -22.83
CA ARG A 212 -0.98 -13.29 -23.61
C ARG A 212 -1.10 -12.17 -24.64
N ASP A 213 -2.32 -11.77 -25.01
CA ASP A 213 -2.55 -10.66 -25.93
C ASP A 213 -2.29 -9.29 -25.25
N PHE A 214 -2.05 -9.28 -23.93
CA PHE A 214 -1.74 -8.08 -23.16
C PHE A 214 -0.24 -7.94 -22.88
N VAL A 215 0.27 -6.72 -23.09
CA VAL A 215 1.63 -6.34 -22.69
C VAL A 215 1.58 -5.53 -21.39
N LEU A 216 2.38 -5.95 -20.41
CA LEU A 216 2.44 -5.31 -19.10
C LEU A 216 3.58 -4.30 -19.06
N ALA A 217 3.24 -3.06 -18.72
CA ALA A 217 4.22 -2.01 -18.45
C ALA A 217 4.23 -1.68 -16.96
N GLY A 218 5.40 -1.70 -16.35
CA GLY A 218 5.57 -1.44 -14.92
C GLY A 218 7.00 -1.09 -14.55
N THR A 219 7.21 -0.76 -13.29
CA THR A 219 8.54 -0.59 -12.70
C THR A 219 9.10 -1.94 -12.24
N GLY A 220 10.42 -2.05 -12.14
CA GLY A 220 11.10 -3.25 -11.67
C GLY A 220 11.90 -3.94 -12.78
N TYR A 221 12.36 -5.16 -12.51
CA TYR A 221 13.15 -5.97 -13.43
C TYR A 221 12.35 -7.22 -13.83
N LEU A 222 12.16 -7.41 -15.14
CA LEU A 222 11.50 -8.60 -15.68
C LEU A 222 12.34 -9.86 -15.39
N GLN A 223 11.76 -10.85 -14.72
CA GLN A 223 12.48 -12.06 -14.28
C GLN A 223 12.33 -13.25 -15.25
N ASN A 224 11.27 -13.28 -16.06
CA ASN A 224 10.94 -14.41 -16.94
C ASN A 224 10.89 -13.99 -18.42
N ALA A 225 11.91 -13.26 -18.87
CA ALA A 225 11.95 -12.67 -20.21
C ALA A 225 11.77 -13.70 -21.35
N SER A 226 12.34 -14.90 -21.19
CA SER A 226 12.20 -16.01 -22.15
C SER A 226 10.76 -16.54 -22.30
N GLN A 227 9.89 -16.31 -21.31
CA GLN A 227 8.47 -16.71 -21.38
C GLN A 227 7.57 -15.60 -21.91
N VAL A 228 8.02 -14.34 -21.81
CA VAL A 228 7.24 -13.18 -22.25
C VAL A 228 7.49 -12.88 -23.73
N GLY A 229 8.74 -12.97 -24.19
CA GLY A 229 9.13 -12.61 -25.55
C GLY A 229 9.20 -11.09 -25.77
N TYR A 230 8.82 -10.64 -26.97
CA TYR A 230 8.82 -9.23 -27.40
C TYR A 230 10.21 -8.55 -27.41
N GLY A 231 11.28 -9.34 -27.57
CA GLY A 231 12.66 -8.84 -27.60
C GLY A 231 13.27 -8.60 -26.22
N TYR A 232 12.63 -9.12 -25.16
CA TYR A 232 13.21 -9.15 -23.82
C TYR A 232 14.05 -10.42 -23.59
N GLU A 233 13.81 -11.47 -24.37
CA GLU A 233 14.60 -12.71 -24.38
C GLU A 233 16.05 -12.45 -24.84
N ALA A 234 16.98 -13.32 -24.42
CA ALA A 234 18.36 -13.21 -24.87
C ALA A 234 18.48 -13.53 -26.38
N GLU A 235 19.48 -12.95 -27.04
CA GLU A 235 19.69 -13.17 -28.48
C GLU A 235 19.87 -14.66 -28.79
N GLY A 236 18.96 -15.22 -29.60
CA GLY A 236 18.95 -16.63 -29.98
C GLY A 236 18.12 -17.57 -29.10
N GLU A 237 17.49 -17.07 -28.03
CA GLU A 237 16.54 -17.85 -27.24
C GLU A 237 15.21 -18.03 -27.97
N LYS A 238 14.57 -19.18 -27.75
CA LYS A 238 13.19 -19.41 -28.19
C LYS A 238 12.25 -18.99 -27.07
N VAL A 239 11.22 -18.25 -27.44
CA VAL A 239 10.11 -17.95 -26.52
C VAL A 239 9.27 -19.21 -26.35
N ASP A 240 9.03 -19.57 -25.08
CA ASP A 240 8.27 -20.77 -24.69
C ASP A 240 6.77 -20.67 -24.99
#